data_AF-A0A950RY71-F1
#
_entry.id   AF-A0A950RY71-F1
#
_cell.length_a   1.000
_cell.length_b   1.000
_cell.length_c   1.000
_cell.angle_alpha   90.00
_cell.angle_beta   90.00
_cell.angle_gamma   90.00
#
_symmetry.space_group_name_H-M   'P 1'
#
loop_
_entity.id
_entity.type
_entity.pdbx_description
1 polymer ?
#
loop_
_entity_poly.entity_id
_entity_poly.type
_entity_poly.pdbx_seq_one_letter_code
_entity_poly.pdbx_strand_id
1 'polypeptide(L)'
;NGLDAAQFAPLVELDPQVGDTVLEALGRAGIAAYLEQPLPPSERERLFVSRDDRTDARAIVGAATRSFLLAAGADPAQTDAEFAGLIADWHVDTVAAVRAAERDLTREDAEWRARLAPPVSAGEDDDEHYVPPAPPPLPRLSLATVAALVVLAAGLCILAFGRLLGVTGDLRFLLGVAALLLGAGMLAARLRDRPVEDGDDGAVI
;
A
#
# COMPACT_ATOMS: atom_id res chain seq x y z
N ASN A 1 20.20 -4.29 -21.14
CA ASN A 1 19.14 -4.48 -20.12
C ASN A 1 17.89 -5.19 -20.66
N GLY A 2 17.94 -5.79 -21.87
CA GLY A 2 16.85 -6.64 -22.39
C GLY A 2 15.65 -5.90 -22.96
N LEU A 3 15.72 -4.57 -23.07
CA LEU A 3 14.68 -3.74 -23.69
C LEU A 3 15.04 -3.47 -25.16
N ASP A 4 14.02 -3.42 -26.02
CA ASP A 4 14.17 -3.17 -27.46
C ASP A 4 14.06 -1.68 -27.80
N ALA A 5 14.81 -1.23 -28.80
CA ALA A 5 14.67 0.09 -29.43
C ALA A 5 14.82 0.00 -30.95
N ALA A 6 14.16 0.90 -31.67
CA ALA A 6 14.23 0.96 -33.12
C ALA A 6 15.64 1.32 -33.62
N GLN A 7 16.36 2.17 -32.88
CA GLN A 7 17.72 2.60 -33.20
C GLN A 7 18.51 2.80 -31.91
N PHE A 8 19.73 2.27 -31.89
CA PHE A 8 20.69 2.49 -30.83
C PHE A 8 21.76 3.49 -31.26
N ALA A 9 22.20 4.32 -30.34
CA ALA A 9 23.23 5.32 -30.58
C ALA A 9 24.28 5.32 -29.45
N PRO A 10 25.57 5.49 -29.77
CA PRO A 10 26.65 5.44 -28.77
C PRO A 10 26.59 6.65 -27.84
N LEU A 11 26.60 6.42 -26.53
CA LEU A 11 26.44 7.47 -25.52
C LEU A 11 27.76 7.87 -24.86
N VAL A 12 28.46 6.91 -24.24
CA VAL A 12 29.71 7.12 -23.49
C VAL A 12 30.46 5.80 -23.33
N GLU A 13 31.77 5.86 -23.07
CA GLU A 13 32.59 4.71 -22.69
C GLU A 13 32.69 4.64 -21.16
N LEU A 14 32.46 3.45 -20.61
CA LEU A 14 32.38 3.18 -19.18
C LEU A 14 33.47 2.19 -18.77
N ASP A 15 33.93 2.29 -17.52
CA ASP A 15 34.75 1.24 -16.93
C ASP A 15 33.86 0.01 -16.63
N PRO A 16 34.34 -1.23 -16.84
CA PRO A 16 33.51 -2.45 -16.74
C PRO A 16 32.82 -2.62 -15.38
N GLN A 17 33.41 -2.12 -14.30
CA GLN A 17 32.84 -2.18 -12.95
C GLN A 17 31.54 -1.37 -12.80
N VAL A 18 31.37 -0.32 -13.62
CA VAL A 18 30.22 0.59 -13.55
C VAL A 18 29.11 0.16 -14.53
N GLY A 19 29.46 -0.63 -15.56
CA GLY A 19 28.59 -1.00 -16.67
C GLY A 19 27.27 -1.61 -16.23
N ASP A 20 27.31 -2.62 -15.36
CA ASP A 20 26.12 -3.31 -14.87
C ASP A 20 25.18 -2.38 -14.07
N THR A 21 25.75 -1.56 -13.18
CA THR A 21 24.98 -0.59 -12.39
C THR A 21 24.27 0.42 -13.29
N VAL A 22 24.93 0.87 -14.35
CA VAL A 22 24.35 1.80 -15.31
C VAL A 22 23.27 1.14 -16.16
N LEU A 23 23.48 -0.10 -16.61
CA LEU A 23 22.46 -0.85 -17.35
C LEU A 23 21.21 -1.11 -16.50
N GLU A 24 21.39 -1.39 -15.21
CA GLU A 24 20.28 -1.57 -14.27
C GLU A 24 19.51 -0.26 -14.06
N ALA A 25 20.22 0.87 -13.88
CA ALA A 25 19.60 2.18 -13.74
C ALA A 25 18.80 2.58 -14.98
N LEU A 26 19.35 2.37 -16.18
CA LEU A 26 18.65 2.62 -17.45
C LEU A 26 17.46 1.67 -17.64
N GLY A 27 17.58 0.40 -17.24
CA GLY A 27 16.48 -0.56 -17.28
C GLY A 27 15.32 -0.17 -16.38
N ARG A 28 15.61 0.31 -15.17
CA ARG A 28 14.60 0.84 -14.23
C ARG A 28 13.88 2.07 -14.76
N ALA A 29 14.55 2.87 -15.59
CA ALA A 29 13.98 4.02 -16.28
C ALA A 29 13.24 3.65 -17.59
N GLY A 30 13.23 2.38 -17.99
CA GLY A 30 12.60 1.93 -19.25
C GLY A 30 13.37 2.30 -20.51
N ILE A 31 14.64 2.71 -20.40
CA ILE A 31 15.48 3.10 -21.53
C ILE A 31 16.23 1.89 -22.05
N ALA A 32 16.00 1.52 -23.31
CA ALA A 32 16.73 0.43 -23.95
C ALA A 32 18.22 0.74 -24.06
N ALA A 33 19.06 -0.16 -23.55
CA ALA A 33 20.50 0.02 -23.52
C ALA A 33 21.25 -1.31 -23.55
N TYR A 34 22.43 -1.30 -24.17
CA TYR A 34 23.38 -2.42 -24.14
C TYR A 34 24.83 -1.92 -24.06
N LEU A 35 25.71 -2.79 -23.58
CA LEU A 35 27.15 -2.57 -23.55
C LEU A 35 27.79 -3.40 -24.66
N GLU A 36 28.69 -2.77 -25.43
CA GLU A 36 29.54 -3.45 -26.38
C GLU A 36 30.87 -3.83 -25.72
N GLN A 37 31.32 -5.07 -25.94
CA GLN A 37 32.57 -5.57 -25.37
C GLN A 37 33.77 -4.77 -25.89
N PRO A 38 34.76 -4.45 -25.04
CA PRO A 38 35.95 -3.72 -25.48
C PRO A 38 36.75 -4.53 -26.50
N LEU A 39 37.27 -3.90 -27.55
CA LEU A 39 38.29 -4.51 -28.40
C LEU A 39 39.69 -4.17 -27.84
N PRO A 40 40.61 -5.14 -27.73
CA PRO A 40 42.00 -4.85 -27.34
C PRO A 40 42.62 -3.78 -28.25
N PRO A 41 43.34 -2.77 -27.71
CA PRO A 41 43.83 -2.65 -26.34
C PRO A 41 42.90 -1.87 -25.38
N SER A 42 41.68 -1.50 -25.79
CA SER A 42 40.76 -0.79 -24.89
C SER A 42 40.16 -1.76 -23.86
N GLU A 43 40.09 -1.34 -22.61
CA GLU A 43 39.43 -2.08 -21.51
C GLU A 43 38.04 -1.52 -21.18
N ARG A 44 37.62 -0.45 -21.86
CA ARG A 44 36.36 0.26 -21.60
C ARG A 44 35.23 -0.26 -22.46
N GLU A 45 34.07 -0.42 -21.84
CA GLU A 45 32.85 -0.86 -22.49
C GLU A 45 32.11 0.33 -23.09
N ARG A 46 31.61 0.17 -24.31
CA ARG A 46 30.89 1.25 -24.98
C ARG A 46 29.39 1.11 -24.73
N LEU A 47 28.78 2.11 -24.11
CA LEU A 47 27.35 2.13 -23.83
C LEU A 47 26.57 2.67 -25.02
N PHE A 48 25.60 1.90 -25.48
CA PHE A 48 24.61 2.28 -26.47
C PHE A 48 23.23 2.38 -25.84
N VAL A 49 22.47 3.40 -26.23
CA VAL A 49 21.11 3.65 -25.73
C VAL A 49 20.16 3.94 -26.89
N SER A 50 18.85 3.81 -26.65
CA SER A 50 17.79 4.29 -27.53
C SER A 50 18.08 5.71 -28.03
N ARG A 51 18.00 5.91 -29.35
CA ARG A 51 18.32 7.19 -29.98
C ARG A 51 17.43 8.33 -29.47
N ASP A 52 16.18 8.03 -29.17
CA ASP A 52 15.17 9.01 -28.74
C ASP A 52 15.37 9.45 -27.29
N ASP A 53 15.99 8.59 -26.45
CA ASP A 53 16.14 8.80 -25.00
C ASP A 53 17.53 9.31 -24.59
N ARG A 54 18.38 9.74 -25.53
CA ARG A 54 19.80 10.07 -25.25
C ARG A 54 20.01 11.12 -24.17
N THR A 55 19.12 12.11 -24.09
CA THR A 55 19.24 13.22 -23.12
C THR A 55 18.98 12.71 -21.71
N ASP A 56 17.90 11.95 -21.54
CA ASP A 56 17.50 11.37 -20.25
C ASP A 56 18.49 10.30 -19.82
N ALA A 57 18.93 9.46 -20.77
CA ALA A 57 19.95 8.45 -20.54
C ALA A 57 21.26 9.07 -20.03
N ARG A 58 21.68 10.23 -20.56
CA ARG A 58 22.90 10.91 -20.08
C ARG A 58 22.77 11.37 -18.63
N ALA A 59 21.61 11.90 -18.23
CA ALA A 59 21.36 12.30 -16.85
C ALA A 59 21.41 11.09 -15.91
N ILE A 60 20.78 9.97 -16.32
CA ILE A 60 20.74 8.72 -15.55
C ILE A 60 22.14 8.12 -15.41
N VAL A 61 22.92 8.04 -16.49
CA VAL A 61 24.29 7.55 -16.47
C VAL A 61 25.14 8.37 -15.51
N GLY A 62 25.07 9.70 -15.58
CA GLY A 62 25.81 10.58 -14.67
C GLY A 62 25.44 10.38 -13.19
N ALA A 63 24.16 10.18 -12.90
CA ALA A 63 23.67 9.88 -11.55
C ALA A 63 24.14 8.50 -11.07
N ALA A 64 24.00 7.46 -11.91
CA ALA A 64 24.38 6.10 -11.61
C ALA A 64 25.89 5.95 -11.39
N THR A 65 26.72 6.53 -12.26
CA THR A 65 28.18 6.53 -12.10
C THR A 65 28.59 7.25 -10.82
N ARG A 66 28.00 8.41 -10.51
CA ARG A 66 28.29 9.13 -9.26
C ARG A 66 27.90 8.30 -8.04
N SER A 67 26.71 7.69 -8.06
CA SER A 67 26.24 6.83 -6.97
C SER A 67 27.16 5.63 -6.76
N PHE A 68 27.62 5.00 -7.84
CA PHE A 68 28.59 3.90 -7.78
C PHE A 68 29.90 4.35 -7.14
N LEU A 69 30.45 5.50 -7.57
CA LEU A 69 31.69 6.03 -7.02
C LEU A 69 31.59 6.40 -5.53
N LEU A 70 30.44 6.94 -5.10
CA LEU A 70 30.17 7.20 -3.68
C LEU A 70 30.12 5.91 -2.88
N ALA A 71 29.46 4.87 -3.40
CA ALA A 71 29.37 3.57 -2.75
C ALA A 71 30.74 2.85 -2.70
N ALA A 72 31.54 2.94 -3.77
CA ALA A 72 32.86 2.32 -3.84
C ALA A 72 33.87 2.92 -2.85
N GLY A 73 33.70 4.19 -2.48
CA GLY A 73 34.51 4.86 -1.45
C GLY A 73 34.00 4.69 -0.02
N ALA A 74 32.81 4.12 0.17
CA ALA A 74 32.24 3.91 1.49
C ALA A 74 32.77 2.60 2.10
N ASP A 75 33.33 2.68 3.31
CA ASP A 75 33.58 1.48 4.11
C ASP A 75 32.25 1.01 4.72
N PRO A 76 31.74 -0.18 4.35
CA PRO A 76 30.47 -0.68 4.86
C PRO A 76 30.51 -0.89 6.38
N ALA A 77 31.66 -1.27 6.95
CA ALA A 77 31.78 -1.46 8.39
C ALA A 77 31.75 -0.14 9.15
N GLN A 78 32.41 0.89 8.61
CA GLN A 78 32.34 2.24 9.17
C GLN A 78 30.92 2.81 9.08
N THR A 79 30.26 2.66 7.92
CA THR A 79 28.89 3.16 7.70
C THR A 79 27.91 2.51 8.68
N ASP A 80 28.03 1.20 8.90
CA ASP A 80 27.20 0.46 9.84
C ASP A 80 27.47 0.88 11.29
N ALA A 81 28.74 1.11 11.67
CA ALA A 81 29.10 1.59 12.99
C ALA A 81 28.59 3.01 13.28
N GLU A 82 28.69 3.93 12.31
CA GLU A 82 28.14 5.29 12.41
C GLU A 82 26.62 5.27 12.55
N PHE A 83 25.95 4.44 11.75
CA PHE A 83 24.50 4.26 11.81
C PHE A 83 24.06 3.63 13.14
N ALA A 84 24.79 2.64 13.63
CA ALA A 84 24.57 2.04 14.95
C ALA A 84 24.72 3.07 16.07
N GLY A 85 25.67 4.00 15.97
CA GLY A 85 25.82 5.13 16.90
C GLY A 85 24.59 6.03 16.92
N LEU A 86 24.02 6.36 15.75
CA LEU A 86 22.77 7.12 15.65
C LEU A 86 21.57 6.37 16.27
N ILE A 87 21.47 5.06 16.05
CA ILE A 87 20.42 4.22 16.66
C ILE A 87 20.57 4.16 18.18
N ALA A 88 21.80 4.00 18.67
CA ALA A 88 22.07 3.84 20.10
C ALA A 88 21.69 5.09 20.90
N ASP A 89 21.92 6.28 20.34
CA ASP A 89 21.49 7.56 20.95
C ASP A 89 19.96 7.68 21.02
N TRP A 90 19.24 7.08 20.06
CA TRP A 90 17.78 7.20 19.95
C TRP A 90 16.99 6.22 20.82
N HIS A 91 17.62 5.51 21.76
CA HIS A 91 16.95 4.47 22.53
C HIS A 91 16.01 5.06 23.60
N VAL A 92 14.78 5.39 23.20
CA VAL A 92 13.69 5.72 24.12
C VAL A 92 13.30 4.47 24.91
N ASP A 93 13.28 4.54 26.24
CA ASP A 93 12.62 3.53 27.07
C ASP A 93 11.11 3.65 26.86
N THR A 94 10.60 2.88 25.89
CA THR A 94 9.19 2.85 25.51
C THR A 94 8.28 2.55 26.68
N VAL A 95 8.73 1.73 27.63
CA VAL A 95 7.94 1.39 28.83
C VAL A 95 7.85 2.59 29.77
N ALA A 96 8.95 3.30 29.99
CA ALA A 96 8.93 4.54 30.77
C ALA A 96 8.09 5.63 30.09
N ALA A 97 8.20 5.79 28.78
CA ALA A 97 7.45 6.76 27.99
C ALA A 97 5.93 6.48 28.02
N VAL A 98 5.51 5.22 27.84
CA VAL A 98 4.09 4.82 27.93
C VAL A 98 3.54 5.08 29.32
N ARG A 99 4.27 4.71 30.38
CA ARG A 99 3.84 4.98 31.76
C ARG A 99 3.80 6.48 32.10
N ALA A 100 4.61 7.31 31.46
CA ALA A 100 4.52 8.75 31.61
C ALA A 100 3.25 9.29 30.95
N ALA A 101 2.99 8.87 29.70
CA ALA A 101 1.79 9.25 28.96
C ALA A 101 0.49 8.81 29.67
N GLU A 102 0.43 7.59 30.21
CA GLU A 102 -0.72 7.11 30.98
C GLU A 102 -1.02 7.97 32.21
N ARG A 103 0.02 8.45 32.91
CA ARG A 103 -0.16 9.31 34.08
C ARG A 103 -0.71 10.68 33.71
N ASP A 104 -0.26 11.23 32.59
CA ASP A 104 -0.73 12.53 32.11
C ASP A 104 -2.19 12.44 31.66
N LEU A 105 -2.55 11.40 30.91
CA LEU A 105 -3.95 11.13 30.54
C LEU A 105 -4.85 10.97 31.77
N THR A 106 -4.38 10.25 32.79
CA THR A 106 -5.15 10.06 34.04
C THR A 106 -5.37 11.38 34.78
N ARG A 107 -4.38 12.29 34.79
CA ARG A 107 -4.55 13.64 35.36
C ARG A 107 -5.55 14.46 34.56
N GLU A 108 -5.40 14.48 33.24
CA GLU A 108 -6.29 15.24 32.36
C GLU A 108 -7.75 14.80 32.52
N ASP A 109 -7.99 13.49 32.56
CA ASP A 109 -9.33 12.93 32.79
C ASP A 109 -9.90 13.32 34.17
N ALA A 110 -9.05 13.33 35.21
CA ALA A 110 -9.46 13.79 36.53
C ALA A 110 -9.82 15.28 36.57
N GLU A 111 -9.04 16.11 35.89
CA GLU A 111 -9.33 17.54 35.74
C GLU A 111 -10.62 17.78 34.96
N TRP A 112 -10.83 17.04 33.86
CA TRP A 112 -12.03 17.15 33.05
C TRP A 112 -13.28 16.77 33.83
N ARG A 113 -13.21 15.66 34.58
CA ARG A 113 -14.29 15.25 35.50
C ARG A 113 -14.56 16.29 36.60
N ALA A 114 -13.52 16.92 37.13
CA ALA A 114 -13.69 17.99 38.13
C ALA A 114 -14.38 19.23 37.55
N ARG A 115 -14.15 19.56 36.28
CA ARG A 115 -14.83 20.67 35.57
C ARG A 115 -16.30 20.37 35.29
N LEU A 116 -16.65 19.11 35.10
CA LEU A 116 -18.00 18.66 34.74
C LEU A 116 -18.85 18.18 35.92
N ALA A 117 -18.26 18.03 37.11
CA ALA A 117 -19.01 17.67 38.29
C ALA A 117 -20.07 18.75 38.57
N PRO A 118 -21.38 18.45 38.44
CA PRO A 118 -22.42 19.43 38.76
C PRO A 118 -22.36 19.78 40.25
N PRO A 119 -22.70 21.03 40.64
CA PRO A 119 -22.84 21.38 42.04
C PRO A 119 -23.88 20.43 42.65
N VAL A 120 -23.60 19.94 43.86
CA VAL A 120 -24.46 18.99 44.58
C VAL A 120 -25.72 19.72 45.06
N SER A 121 -26.63 20.03 44.15
CA SER A 121 -27.99 20.49 44.45
C SER A 121 -28.91 19.28 44.41
N ALA A 122 -29.19 18.75 45.60
CA ALA A 122 -30.33 17.87 45.82
C ALA A 122 -31.60 18.67 45.52
N GLY A 123 -32.37 18.22 44.53
CA GLY A 123 -33.64 18.82 44.14
C GLY A 123 -34.23 18.00 43.01
N GLU A 124 -35.19 17.17 43.39
CA GLU A 124 -36.15 16.42 42.57
C GLU A 124 -36.43 17.06 41.20
N ASP A 125 -36.01 16.40 40.11
CA ASP A 125 -36.59 16.47 38.75
C ASP A 125 -36.07 15.26 37.93
N ASP A 126 -36.18 14.04 38.49
CA ASP A 126 -35.76 12.77 37.85
C ASP A 126 -36.84 12.21 36.89
N ASP A 127 -37.95 12.94 36.73
CA ASP A 127 -39.18 12.44 36.07
C ASP A 127 -39.25 12.77 34.56
N GLU A 128 -38.32 13.55 34.01
CA GLU A 128 -38.26 13.89 32.57
C GLU A 128 -37.16 13.13 31.80
N HIS A 129 -36.83 11.91 32.23
CA HIS A 129 -35.85 11.09 31.51
C HIS A 129 -36.48 10.47 30.25
N TYR A 130 -36.11 11.00 29.08
CA TYR A 130 -36.50 10.40 27.80
C TYR A 130 -36.00 8.95 27.70
N VAL A 131 -36.92 8.00 27.71
CA VAL A 131 -36.62 6.59 27.39
C VAL A 131 -36.73 6.43 25.88
N PRO A 132 -35.62 6.18 25.17
CA PRO A 132 -35.69 5.96 23.73
C PRO A 132 -36.63 4.78 23.44
N PRO A 133 -37.49 4.88 22.42
CA PRO A 133 -38.29 3.75 22.01
C PRO A 133 -37.37 2.57 21.67
N ALA A 134 -37.82 1.35 21.97
CA ALA A 134 -37.06 0.16 21.60
C ALA A 134 -36.73 0.21 20.10
N PRO A 135 -35.46 -0.03 19.70
CA PRO A 135 -35.06 0.10 18.32
C PRO A 135 -35.88 -0.87 17.45
N PRO A 136 -36.24 -0.45 16.21
CA PRO A 136 -36.96 -1.34 15.30
C PRO A 136 -36.15 -2.62 15.04
N PRO A 137 -36.83 -3.76 14.80
CA PRO A 137 -36.14 -5.03 14.54
C PRO A 137 -35.30 -4.94 13.26
N LEU A 138 -34.15 -5.62 13.25
CA LEU A 138 -33.25 -5.62 12.09
C LEU A 138 -33.95 -6.19 10.83
N PRO A 139 -33.67 -5.62 9.64
CA PRO A 139 -34.24 -6.10 8.39
C PRO A 139 -33.77 -7.53 8.08
N ARG A 140 -34.70 -8.39 7.67
CA ARG A 140 -34.39 -9.77 7.29
C ARG A 140 -33.66 -9.81 5.94
N LEU A 141 -32.64 -10.66 5.83
CA LEU A 141 -31.97 -10.95 4.55
C LEU A 141 -32.98 -11.53 3.55
N SER A 142 -33.10 -10.92 2.38
CA SER A 142 -33.94 -11.46 1.31
C SER A 142 -33.29 -12.70 0.68
N LEU A 143 -34.11 -13.62 0.18
CA LEU A 143 -33.64 -14.83 -0.51
C LEU A 143 -32.68 -14.50 -1.65
N ALA A 144 -32.93 -13.41 -2.38
CA ALA A 144 -32.03 -12.93 -3.44
C ALA A 144 -30.63 -12.55 -2.93
N THR A 145 -30.53 -11.96 -1.73
CA THR A 145 -29.24 -11.62 -1.12
C THR A 145 -28.50 -12.87 -0.69
N VAL A 146 -29.22 -13.82 -0.10
CA VAL A 146 -28.65 -15.13 0.24
C VAL A 146 -28.14 -15.84 -1.01
N ALA A 147 -28.92 -15.82 -2.11
CA ALA A 147 -28.50 -16.39 -3.38
C ALA A 147 -27.22 -15.73 -3.93
N ALA A 148 -27.14 -14.40 -3.90
CA ALA A 148 -25.93 -13.68 -4.33
C ALA A 148 -24.70 -14.03 -3.47
N LEU A 149 -24.87 -14.14 -2.15
CA LEU A 149 -23.81 -14.56 -1.24
C LEU A 149 -23.37 -16.00 -1.48
N VAL A 150 -24.29 -16.91 -1.76
CA VAL A 150 -23.99 -18.31 -2.11
C VAL A 150 -23.18 -18.38 -3.41
N VAL A 151 -23.56 -17.60 -4.42
CA VAL A 151 -22.81 -17.52 -5.69
C VAL A 151 -21.39 -16.99 -5.45
N LEU A 152 -21.25 -15.94 -4.63
CA LEU A 152 -19.96 -15.35 -4.30
C LEU A 152 -19.07 -16.32 -3.51
N ALA A 153 -19.64 -17.00 -2.52
CA ALA A 153 -18.96 -18.04 -1.76
C ALA A 153 -18.57 -19.24 -2.63
N ALA A 154 -19.42 -19.66 -3.58
CA ALA A 154 -19.11 -20.71 -4.54
C ALA A 154 -17.94 -20.32 -5.45
N GLY A 155 -17.92 -19.09 -5.97
CA GLY A 155 -16.80 -18.56 -6.74
C GLY A 155 -15.48 -18.56 -5.97
N LEU A 156 -15.51 -18.12 -4.71
CA LEU A 156 -14.33 -18.17 -3.82
C LEU A 156 -13.89 -19.61 -3.52
N CYS A 157 -14.84 -20.52 -3.29
CA CYS A 157 -14.58 -21.94 -3.04
C CYS A 157 -13.93 -22.61 -4.27
N ILE A 158 -14.41 -22.30 -5.48
CA ILE A 158 -13.79 -22.77 -6.74
C ILE A 158 -12.35 -22.27 -6.87
N LEU A 159 -12.07 -21.01 -6.50
CA LEU A 159 -10.71 -20.48 -6.54
C LEU A 159 -9.81 -21.16 -5.50
N ALA A 160 -10.27 -21.31 -4.26
CA ALA A 160 -9.48 -21.87 -3.17
C ALA A 160 -9.28 -23.40 -3.29
N PHE A 161 -10.32 -24.14 -3.65
CA PHE A 161 -10.35 -25.61 -3.62
C PHE A 161 -10.41 -26.26 -5.00
N GLY A 162 -10.57 -25.51 -6.09
CA GLY A 162 -10.67 -26.07 -7.45
C GLY A 162 -9.42 -26.85 -7.89
N ARG A 163 -8.26 -26.59 -7.27
CA ARG A 163 -7.04 -27.38 -7.47
C ARG A 163 -7.20 -28.82 -6.95
N LEU A 164 -7.95 -29.03 -5.88
CA LEU A 164 -8.22 -30.36 -5.30
C LEU A 164 -9.21 -31.16 -6.16
N LEU A 165 -10.05 -30.47 -6.94
CA LEU A 165 -11.05 -31.06 -7.84
C LEU A 165 -10.49 -31.43 -9.23
N GLY A 166 -9.18 -31.27 -9.46
CA GLY A 166 -8.54 -31.62 -10.74
C GLY A 166 -8.90 -30.70 -11.92
N VAL A 167 -9.46 -29.52 -11.65
CA VAL A 167 -9.84 -28.55 -12.69
C VAL A 167 -8.60 -27.84 -13.20
N THR A 168 -8.45 -27.75 -14.53
CA THR A 168 -7.36 -27.03 -15.19
C THR A 168 -7.28 -25.57 -14.71
N GLY A 169 -6.06 -25.05 -14.56
CA GLY A 169 -5.79 -23.74 -13.95
C GLY A 169 -6.60 -22.59 -14.56
N ASP A 170 -6.65 -22.52 -15.89
CA ASP A 170 -7.32 -21.44 -16.63
C ASP A 170 -8.84 -21.50 -16.48
N LEU A 171 -9.44 -22.69 -16.58
CA LEU A 171 -10.89 -22.88 -16.44
C LEU A 171 -11.35 -22.59 -15.01
N ARG A 172 -10.59 -23.04 -14.01
CA ARG A 172 -10.85 -22.74 -12.60
C ARG A 172 -10.83 -21.24 -12.34
N PHE A 173 -9.82 -20.55 -12.86
CA PHE A 173 -9.69 -19.10 -12.69
C PHE A 173 -10.85 -18.37 -13.36
N LEU A 174 -11.17 -18.69 -14.61
CA LEU A 174 -12.28 -18.10 -15.36
C LEU A 174 -13.61 -18.29 -14.63
N LEU A 175 -13.92 -19.52 -14.21
CA LEU A 175 -15.19 -19.86 -13.54
C LEU A 175 -15.31 -19.16 -12.18
N GLY A 176 -14.22 -19.16 -11.40
CA GLY A 176 -14.19 -18.51 -10.10
C GLY A 176 -14.39 -16.99 -10.18
N VAL A 177 -13.69 -16.33 -11.11
CA VAL A 177 -13.83 -14.89 -11.33
C VAL A 177 -15.21 -14.54 -11.89
N ALA A 178 -15.72 -15.31 -12.86
CA ALA A 178 -17.05 -15.08 -13.41
C ALA A 178 -18.15 -15.20 -12.34
N ALA A 179 -18.05 -16.20 -11.46
CA ALA A 179 -18.98 -16.36 -10.33
C ALA A 179 -18.88 -15.19 -9.33
N LEU A 180 -17.68 -14.73 -9.00
CA LEU A 180 -17.49 -13.56 -8.12
C LEU A 180 -18.10 -12.29 -8.73
N LEU A 181 -17.85 -12.03 -10.01
CA LEU A 181 -18.42 -10.87 -10.71
C LEU A 181 -19.94 -10.93 -10.79
N LEU A 182 -20.50 -12.12 -11.04
CA LEU A 182 -21.95 -12.32 -11.07
C LEU A 182 -22.59 -12.09 -9.69
N GLY A 183 -22.01 -12.66 -8.63
CA GLY A 183 -22.49 -12.46 -7.25
C GLY A 183 -22.40 -10.99 -6.81
N ALA A 184 -21.28 -10.32 -7.11
CA ALA A 184 -21.11 -8.89 -6.84
C ALA A 184 -22.08 -8.01 -7.65
N GLY A 185 -22.30 -8.33 -8.93
CA GLY A 185 -23.25 -7.64 -9.79
C GLY A 185 -24.69 -7.74 -9.28
N MET A 186 -25.11 -8.92 -8.81
CA MET A 186 -26.43 -9.10 -8.17
C MET A 186 -26.60 -8.22 -6.92
N LEU A 187 -25.56 -8.08 -6.10
CA LEU A 187 -25.58 -7.20 -4.93
C LEU A 187 -25.63 -5.72 -5.31
N ALA A 188 -24.84 -5.31 -6.31
CA ALA A 188 -24.77 -3.93 -6.78
C ALA A 188 -26.10 -3.47 -7.40
N ALA A 189 -26.75 -4.32 -8.20
CA ALA A 189 -28.08 -4.04 -8.73
C ALA A 189 -29.09 -3.81 -7.60
N ARG A 190 -29.03 -4.62 -6.54
CA ARG A 190 -29.93 -4.47 -5.39
C ARG A 190 -29.68 -3.19 -4.58
N LEU A 191 -28.43 -2.74 -4.49
CA LEU A 191 -28.13 -1.47 -3.83
C LEU A 191 -28.72 -0.29 -4.61
N ARG A 192 -28.77 -0.41 -5.94
CA ARG A 192 -29.30 0.63 -6.83
C ARG A 192 -30.82 0.75 -6.80
N ASP A 193 -31.53 -0.34 -6.58
CA ASP A 193 -33.00 -0.39 -6.59
C ASP A 193 -33.67 -0.01 -5.26
N ARG A 194 -32.96 0.63 -4.32
CA ARG A 194 -33.59 1.14 -3.09
C ARG A 194 -34.34 2.44 -3.41
N PRO A 195 -35.70 2.47 -3.40
CA PRO A 195 -36.43 3.73 -3.46
C PRO A 195 -36.05 4.58 -2.25
N VAL A 196 -35.96 5.90 -2.45
CA VAL A 196 -35.80 6.88 -1.37
C VAL A 196 -37.06 6.77 -0.51
N GLU A 197 -36.97 6.09 0.63
CA GLU A 197 -38.03 6.13 1.65
C GLU A 197 -37.96 7.52 2.31
N ASP A 198 -38.90 8.39 1.93
CA ASP A 198 -39.21 9.61 2.69
C ASP A 198 -39.63 9.21 4.10
N GLY A 199 -38.81 9.60 5.07
CA GLY A 199 -39.00 9.32 6.49
C GLY A 199 -38.14 10.25 7.33
N ASP A 200 -38.17 11.54 6.99
CA ASP A 200 -37.76 12.61 7.87
C ASP A 200 -38.82 12.79 8.95
N ASP A 201 -38.45 12.55 10.21
CA ASP A 201 -38.87 13.44 11.30
C ASP A 201 -37.83 13.34 12.43
N GLY A 202 -36.64 13.86 12.13
CA GLY A 202 -35.46 13.80 12.99
C GLY A 202 -35.17 15.10 13.75
N ALA A 203 -36.13 16.01 13.92
CA ALA A 203 -36.00 17.16 14.82
C ALA A 203 -37.34 17.88 15.03
N VAL A 204 -37.91 17.75 16.22
CA VAL A 204 -38.87 18.75 16.75
C VAL A 204 -38.15 19.61 17.78
N ILE A 205 -38.15 20.93 17.52
CA ILE A 205 -37.64 22.01 18.37
C ILE A 205 -38.49 22.22 19.63
#